data_AF-K1REZ3-F1
#
_entry.id   AF-K1REZ3-F1
#
_cell.length_a   1.000
_cell.length_b   1.000
_cell.length_c   1.000
_cell.angle_alpha   90.00
_cell.angle_beta   90.00
_cell.angle_gamma   90.00
#
_symmetry.space_group_name_H-M   'P 1'
#
loop_
_entity.id
_entity.type
_entity.pdbx_description
1 polymer ?
#
loop_
_entity_poly.entity_id
_entity_poly.type
_entity_poly.pdbx_seq_one_letter_code
_entity_poly.pdbx_strand_id
1 'polypeptide(L)'
;MAARRRQRLKRRQYVSKGPDFVWHIDSYDKLKPYGIAINGCIDGFSRNIMWLEASTTNSDPKVIAYYFIQAVRRKKGVPKRIRTDMGTENTHVEQMQVFLRRNHQDELSGQKSFLYGKSTHNQRIEWFWGCLRKKKDLDELAAMWNTHTISSSVNRLREGNRPLMMYTLPELFGCENQLCPVNTHEVNLCEEETTPKPEHPCDDTVKELCFDIMEETGDVMPDNAFSAKELYLSLRDAILEQL
;
A
#
# COMPACT_ATOMS: atom_id res chain seq x y z
N MET A 1 -31.61 19.34 -0.17
CA MET A 1 -31.00 19.65 1.16
C MET A 1 -31.75 19.09 2.38
N ALA A 2 -32.84 18.31 2.24
CA ALA A 2 -33.62 17.80 3.39
C ALA A 2 -33.16 16.43 3.96
N ALA A 3 -32.34 15.66 3.23
CA ALA A 3 -31.90 14.33 3.68
C ALA A 3 -30.71 14.36 4.68
N ARG A 4 -30.07 15.52 4.88
CA ARG A 4 -28.91 15.69 5.79
C ARG A 4 -29.29 15.74 7.28
N ARG A 5 -30.58 15.89 7.63
CA ARG A 5 -31.05 16.15 9.01
C ARG A 5 -31.57 14.93 9.78
N ARG A 6 -31.58 13.74 9.17
CA ARG A 6 -31.92 12.48 9.85
C ARG A 6 -30.66 11.64 9.84
N GLN A 7 -30.11 11.30 11.01
CA GLN A 7 -28.95 10.41 11.20
C GLN A 7 -29.21 8.98 10.69
N ARG A 8 -29.56 8.83 9.41
CA ARG A 8 -29.93 7.58 8.74
C ARG A 8 -29.00 7.32 7.56
N LEU A 9 -27.71 7.61 7.72
CA LEU A 9 -26.70 6.98 6.88
C LEU A 9 -26.67 5.50 7.25
N LYS A 10 -27.48 4.69 6.55
CA LYS A 10 -27.33 3.22 6.56
C LYS A 10 -25.95 2.92 5.97
N ARG A 11 -24.94 2.79 6.84
CA ARG A 11 -23.61 2.35 6.43
C ARG A 11 -23.76 0.95 5.84
N ARG A 12 -23.34 0.75 4.59
CA ARG A 12 -23.28 -0.60 4.00
C ARG A 12 -22.39 -1.46 4.89
N GLN A 13 -22.88 -2.63 5.28
CA GLN A 13 -22.03 -3.61 5.94
C GLN A 13 -21.06 -4.17 4.91
N TYR A 14 -19.77 -3.94 5.13
CA TYR A 14 -18.72 -4.58 4.34
C TYR A 14 -18.55 -6.01 4.87
N VAL A 15 -18.71 -6.99 3.98
CA VAL A 15 -18.59 -8.42 4.30
C VAL A 15 -17.44 -8.99 3.49
N SER A 16 -16.53 -9.70 4.16
CA SER A 16 -15.42 -10.46 3.56
C SER A 16 -15.36 -11.83 4.21
N LYS A 17 -14.94 -12.85 3.44
CA LYS A 17 -14.92 -14.25 3.89
C LYS A 17 -13.77 -14.57 4.85
N GLY A 18 -12.74 -13.74 4.90
CA GLY A 18 -11.52 -13.91 5.69
C GLY A 18 -10.40 -13.01 5.17
N PRO A 19 -9.20 -13.06 5.76
CA PRO A 19 -8.04 -12.36 5.24
C PRO A 19 -7.65 -12.92 3.86
N ASP A 20 -7.01 -12.08 3.04
CA ASP A 20 -6.59 -12.37 1.66
C ASP A 20 -7.76 -12.68 0.69
N PHE A 21 -9.00 -12.41 1.10
CA PHE A 21 -10.15 -12.53 0.21
C PHE A 21 -10.22 -11.36 -0.78
N VAL A 22 -10.07 -10.13 -0.28
CA VAL A 22 -10.03 -8.92 -1.10
C VAL A 22 -8.94 -8.00 -0.58
N TRP A 23 -7.97 -7.69 -1.43
CA TRP A 23 -7.03 -6.60 -1.19
C TRP A 23 -7.54 -5.32 -1.86
N HIS A 24 -7.42 -4.21 -1.15
CA HIS A 24 -7.80 -2.89 -1.64
C HIS A 24 -6.54 -2.07 -1.86
N ILE A 25 -6.29 -1.67 -3.10
CA ILE A 25 -5.13 -0.84 -3.49
C ILE A 25 -5.63 0.57 -3.75
N ASP A 26 -4.85 1.56 -3.33
CA ASP A 26 -5.13 2.97 -3.56
C ASP A 26 -3.88 3.83 -3.47
N SER A 27 -3.93 5.00 -4.11
CA SER A 27 -2.84 5.97 -4.17
C SER A 27 -3.24 7.27 -3.46
N TYR A 28 -2.40 7.75 -2.56
CA TYR A 28 -2.56 9.00 -1.85
C TYR A 28 -1.76 10.13 -2.51
N ASP A 29 -2.44 10.85 -3.41
CA ASP A 29 -1.82 11.84 -4.29
C ASP A 29 -1.69 13.27 -3.70
N LYS A 30 -2.04 13.48 -2.42
CA LYS A 30 -2.04 14.86 -1.86
C LYS A 30 -0.67 15.47 -1.68
N LEU A 31 0.37 14.63 -1.63
CA LEU A 31 1.76 15.07 -1.55
C LEU A 31 2.43 15.12 -2.93
N LYS A 32 1.69 14.79 -4.00
CA LYS A 32 2.19 14.82 -5.39
C LYS A 32 2.74 16.18 -5.83
N PRO A 33 2.20 17.34 -5.38
CA PRO A 33 2.82 18.65 -5.66
C PRO A 33 4.24 18.80 -5.11
N TYR A 34 4.62 17.96 -4.14
CA TYR A 34 5.95 17.91 -3.55
C TYR A 34 6.79 16.73 -4.08
N GLY A 35 6.35 16.08 -5.16
CA GLY A 35 7.03 14.92 -5.74
C GLY A 35 6.91 13.63 -4.92
N ILE A 36 5.97 13.57 -3.97
CA ILE A 36 5.77 12.38 -3.12
C ILE A 36 4.40 11.80 -3.42
N ALA A 37 4.38 10.60 -3.99
CA ALA A 37 3.18 9.79 -4.08
C ALA A 37 3.27 8.62 -3.12
N ILE A 38 2.18 8.32 -2.41
CA ILE A 38 2.15 7.19 -1.48
C ILE A 38 1.17 6.17 -2.02
N ASN A 39 1.63 4.97 -2.32
CA ASN A 39 0.76 3.85 -2.69
C ASN A 39 0.58 2.92 -1.48
N GLY A 40 -0.65 2.48 -1.26
CA GLY A 40 -0.97 1.59 -0.15
C GLY A 40 -1.87 0.44 -0.58
N CYS A 41 -1.78 -0.65 0.17
CA CYS A 41 -2.75 -1.73 0.07
C CYS A 41 -3.14 -2.25 1.44
N ILE A 42 -4.42 -2.55 1.59
CA ILE A 42 -5.02 -3.02 2.83
C ILE A 42 -5.88 -4.26 2.59
N ASP A 43 -5.78 -5.23 3.48
CA ASP A 43 -6.68 -6.39 3.47
C ASP A 43 -8.10 -5.98 3.90
N GLY A 44 -9.10 -6.37 3.12
CA GLY A 44 -10.49 -5.94 3.32
C GLY A 44 -11.15 -6.48 4.59
N PHE A 45 -10.73 -7.66 5.05
CA PHE A 45 -11.26 -8.32 6.24
C PHE A 45 -10.62 -7.78 7.51
N SER A 46 -9.31 -7.98 7.63
CA SER A 46 -8.50 -7.69 8.82
C SER A 46 -8.16 -6.21 8.96
N ARG A 47 -8.17 -5.45 7.85
CA ARG A 47 -7.59 -4.10 7.75
C ARG A 47 -6.06 -4.09 7.90
N ASN A 48 -5.39 -5.23 7.77
CA ASN A 48 -3.93 -5.28 7.86
C ASN A 48 -3.31 -4.59 6.64
N ILE A 49 -2.30 -3.76 6.86
CA ILE A 49 -1.53 -3.11 5.80
C ILE A 49 -0.65 -4.17 5.12
N MET A 50 -0.78 -4.26 3.81
CA MET A 50 -0.07 -5.20 2.95
C MET A 50 1.25 -4.60 2.45
N TRP A 51 1.19 -3.32 2.06
CA TRP A 51 2.32 -2.45 1.83
C TRP A 51 1.86 -0.99 1.99
N LEU A 52 2.82 -0.11 2.23
CA LEU A 52 2.63 1.34 2.29
C LEU A 52 3.94 2.00 1.87
N GLU A 53 4.00 2.48 0.64
CA GLU A 53 5.27 2.85 0.01
C GLU A 53 5.18 4.26 -0.59
N ALA A 54 6.17 5.09 -0.29
CA ALA A 54 6.37 6.36 -0.97
C ALA A 54 7.21 6.16 -2.25
N SER A 55 6.81 6.80 -3.35
CA SER A 55 7.55 6.91 -4.60
C SER A 55 7.63 8.36 -5.09
N THR A 56 8.64 8.63 -5.91
CA THR A 56 8.81 9.92 -6.61
C THR A 56 7.89 10.05 -7.82
N THR A 57 7.42 8.92 -8.37
CA THR A 57 6.49 8.86 -9.49
C THR A 57 5.32 7.91 -9.19
N ASN A 58 4.10 8.38 -9.47
CA ASN A 58 2.88 7.55 -9.56
C ASN A 58 2.37 7.46 -11.01
N SER A 59 3.18 7.93 -11.96
CA SER A 59 2.80 7.92 -13.38
C SER A 59 3.19 6.61 -14.07
N ASP A 60 4.11 5.83 -13.48
CA ASP A 60 4.51 4.51 -13.97
C ASP A 60 3.73 3.41 -13.25
N PRO A 61 2.78 2.73 -13.92
CA PRO A 61 2.03 1.60 -13.36
C PRO A 61 2.93 0.44 -12.90
N LYS A 62 4.14 0.32 -13.46
CA LYS A 62 5.09 -0.74 -13.12
C LYS A 62 5.68 -0.59 -11.72
N VAL A 63 5.68 0.61 -11.14
CA VAL A 63 6.09 0.84 -9.74
C VAL A 63 5.05 0.27 -8.78
N ILE A 64 3.75 0.46 -9.04
CA ILE A 64 2.68 -0.15 -8.24
C ILE A 64 2.71 -1.68 -8.39
N ALA A 65 2.96 -2.16 -9.61
CA ALA A 65 3.13 -3.59 -9.89
C ALA A 65 4.31 -4.19 -9.10
N TYR A 66 5.43 -3.46 -8.96
CA TYR A 66 6.54 -3.87 -8.11
C TYR A 66 6.10 -4.09 -6.66
N TYR A 67 5.39 -3.12 -6.06
CA TYR A 67 4.90 -3.26 -4.68
C TYR A 67 3.99 -4.48 -4.50
N PHE A 68 3.08 -4.69 -5.46
CA PHE A 68 2.21 -5.85 -5.47
C PHE A 68 3.02 -7.16 -5.53
N ILE A 69 3.96 -7.30 -6.46
CA ILE A 69 4.77 -8.52 -6.60
C ILE A 69 5.68 -8.76 -5.39
N GLN A 70 6.26 -7.72 -4.80
CA GLN A 70 7.01 -7.88 -3.54
C GLN A 70 6.12 -8.37 -2.38
N ALA A 71 4.87 -7.92 -2.31
CA ALA A 71 3.92 -8.42 -1.33
C ALA A 71 3.54 -9.89 -1.59
N VAL A 72 3.29 -10.25 -2.86
CA VAL A 72 3.01 -11.63 -3.29
C VAL A 72 4.17 -12.56 -2.97
N ARG A 73 5.41 -12.15 -3.27
CA ARG A 73 6.62 -12.92 -2.95
C ARG A 73 6.75 -13.18 -1.46
N ARG A 74 6.63 -12.13 -0.63
CA ARG A 74 6.71 -12.23 0.83
C ARG A 74 5.66 -13.21 1.40
N LYS A 75 4.47 -13.23 0.80
CA LYS A 75 3.35 -14.08 1.25
C LYS A 75 3.28 -15.44 0.56
N LYS A 76 4.06 -15.65 -0.51
CA LYS A 76 4.04 -16.84 -1.36
C LYS A 76 2.65 -17.12 -1.95
N GLY A 77 1.89 -16.05 -2.23
CA GLY A 77 0.50 -16.16 -2.67
C GLY A 77 -0.13 -14.81 -3.02
N VAL A 78 -1.28 -14.89 -3.69
CA VAL A 78 -2.10 -13.74 -4.11
C VAL A 78 -3.48 -13.78 -3.43
N PRO A 79 -4.18 -12.63 -3.29
CA PRO A 79 -5.54 -12.65 -2.78
C PRO A 79 -6.51 -13.32 -3.77
N LYS A 80 -7.68 -13.75 -3.29
CA LYS A 80 -8.76 -14.22 -4.18
C LYS A 80 -9.16 -13.17 -5.20
N ARG A 81 -9.17 -11.90 -4.76
CA ARG A 81 -9.52 -10.76 -5.61
C ARG A 81 -8.78 -9.49 -5.21
N ILE A 82 -8.41 -8.68 -6.19
CA ILE A 82 -7.95 -7.31 -5.99
C ILE A 82 -9.08 -6.35 -6.33
N ARG A 83 -9.18 -5.27 -5.54
CA ARG A 83 -10.06 -4.15 -5.82
C ARG A 83 -9.24 -2.87 -5.92
N THR A 84 -9.44 -2.14 -7.01
CA THR A 84 -8.84 -0.82 -7.21
C THR A 84 -9.90 0.15 -7.72
N ASP A 85 -9.57 1.43 -7.69
CA ASP A 85 -10.34 2.41 -8.44
C ASP A 85 -10.01 2.33 -9.94
N MET A 86 -10.89 2.89 -10.76
CA MET A 86 -10.65 3.00 -12.20
C MET A 86 -9.50 3.97 -12.45
N GLY A 87 -8.37 3.43 -12.88
CA GLY A 87 -7.18 4.20 -13.21
C GLY A 87 -6.19 3.33 -14.00
N THR A 88 -5.42 3.97 -14.88
CA THR A 88 -4.39 3.31 -15.70
C THR A 88 -3.18 2.87 -14.87
N GLU A 89 -3.00 3.46 -13.69
CA GLU A 89 -1.94 3.12 -12.73
C GLU A 89 -2.02 1.65 -12.25
N ASN A 90 -3.20 1.04 -12.28
CA ASN A 90 -3.41 -0.32 -11.76
C ASN A 90 -3.42 -1.41 -12.85
N THR A 91 -3.23 -1.06 -14.13
CA THR A 91 -3.35 -2.01 -15.25
C THR A 91 -2.35 -3.18 -15.17
N HIS A 92 -1.12 -2.93 -14.73
CA HIS A 92 -0.13 -4.02 -14.59
C HIS A 92 -0.48 -4.96 -13.44
N VAL A 93 -0.99 -4.41 -12.32
CA VAL A 93 -1.48 -5.22 -11.20
C VAL A 93 -2.66 -6.10 -11.64
N GLU A 94 -3.58 -5.57 -12.45
CA GLU A 94 -4.67 -6.36 -13.04
C GLU A 94 -4.15 -7.54 -13.85
N GLN A 95 -3.24 -7.28 -14.79
CA GLN A 95 -2.67 -8.31 -15.66
C GLN A 95 -1.94 -9.39 -14.85
N MET A 96 -1.11 -9.00 -13.89
CA MET A 96 -0.36 -9.91 -13.03
C MET A 96 -1.30 -10.74 -12.15
N GLN A 97 -2.31 -10.13 -11.54
CA GLN A 97 -3.29 -10.85 -10.73
C GLN A 97 -4.07 -11.87 -11.56
N VAL A 98 -4.54 -11.49 -12.74
CA VAL A 98 -5.23 -12.40 -13.66
C VAL A 98 -4.32 -13.55 -14.09
N PHE A 99 -3.06 -13.25 -14.42
CA PHE A 99 -2.06 -14.25 -14.81
C PHE A 99 -1.78 -15.24 -13.68
N LEU A 100 -1.47 -14.76 -12.46
CA LEU A 100 -1.18 -15.59 -11.31
C LEU A 100 -2.40 -16.41 -10.83
N ARG A 101 -3.61 -15.97 -11.20
CA ARG A 101 -4.87 -16.64 -10.85
C ARG A 101 -5.44 -17.53 -11.96
N ARG A 102 -4.78 -17.66 -13.10
CA ARG A 102 -5.34 -18.32 -14.31
C ARG A 102 -5.59 -19.81 -14.15
N ASN A 103 -4.81 -20.48 -13.30
CA ASN A 103 -4.87 -21.93 -13.09
C ASN A 103 -5.68 -22.34 -11.85
N HIS A 104 -6.17 -21.38 -11.05
CA HIS A 104 -7.00 -21.70 -9.89
C HIS A 104 -8.44 -22.04 -10.33
N GLN A 105 -9.12 -22.89 -9.55
CA GLN A 105 -10.42 -23.45 -9.91
C GLN A 105 -11.61 -22.82 -9.18
N ASP A 106 -11.40 -21.80 -8.35
CA ASP A 106 -12.50 -21.13 -7.64
C ASP A 106 -13.22 -20.10 -8.53
N GLU A 107 -14.43 -19.70 -8.11
CA GLU A 107 -15.32 -18.82 -8.87
C GLU A 107 -14.72 -17.45 -9.25
N LEU A 108 -13.69 -17.00 -8.53
CA LEU A 108 -13.01 -15.72 -8.72
C LEU A 108 -11.66 -15.88 -9.44
N SER A 109 -11.37 -17.01 -10.08
CA SER A 109 -10.12 -17.19 -10.82
C SER A 109 -10.07 -16.40 -12.13
N GLY A 110 -8.87 -16.26 -12.69
CA GLY A 110 -8.61 -15.53 -13.93
C GLY A 110 -9.17 -14.10 -13.89
N GLN A 111 -9.94 -13.71 -14.91
CA GLN A 111 -10.47 -12.35 -15.09
C GLN A 111 -11.36 -11.86 -13.91
N LYS A 112 -11.99 -12.78 -13.18
CA LYS A 112 -12.85 -12.43 -12.03
C LYS A 112 -12.07 -12.12 -10.75
N SER A 113 -10.74 -12.32 -10.79
CA SER A 113 -9.83 -12.04 -9.67
C SER A 113 -9.46 -10.55 -9.55
N PHE A 114 -9.98 -9.70 -10.44
CA PHE A 114 -9.79 -8.26 -10.38
C PHE A 114 -11.14 -7.53 -10.47
N LEU A 115 -11.29 -6.42 -9.74
CA LEU A 115 -12.53 -5.66 -9.68
C LEU A 115 -12.26 -4.16 -9.61
N TYR A 116 -12.64 -3.45 -10.68
CA TYR A 116 -12.75 -2.00 -10.66
C TYR A 116 -13.97 -1.55 -9.83
N GLY A 117 -13.72 -0.63 -8.91
CA GLY A 117 -14.72 0.01 -8.06
C GLY A 117 -14.75 1.52 -8.22
N LYS A 118 -15.80 2.17 -7.68
CA LYS A 118 -15.73 3.61 -7.39
C LYS A 118 -14.94 3.82 -6.09
N SER A 119 -14.19 4.91 -6.02
CA SER A 119 -13.43 5.34 -4.82
C SER A 119 -14.26 5.35 -3.54
N THR A 120 -15.52 5.77 -3.64
CA THR A 120 -16.48 5.77 -2.51
C THR A 120 -16.72 4.39 -1.88
N HIS A 121 -16.37 3.31 -2.58
CA HIS A 121 -16.47 1.92 -2.10
C HIS A 121 -15.13 1.39 -1.57
N ASN A 122 -14.01 2.09 -1.77
CA ASN A 122 -12.70 1.76 -1.23
C ASN A 122 -12.53 2.22 0.23
N GLN A 123 -13.57 1.98 1.04
CA GLN A 123 -13.73 2.62 2.36
C GLN A 123 -12.66 2.21 3.38
N ARG A 124 -12.01 1.05 3.19
CA ARG A 124 -11.01 0.54 4.13
C ARG A 124 -9.75 1.38 4.09
N ILE A 125 -9.20 1.59 2.90
CA ILE A 125 -7.97 2.36 2.71
C ILE A 125 -8.23 3.87 2.82
N GLU A 126 -9.39 4.34 2.39
CA GLU A 126 -9.80 5.74 2.59
C GLU A 126 -9.89 6.12 4.09
N TRP A 127 -10.33 5.18 4.93
CA TRP A 127 -10.30 5.38 6.37
C TRP A 127 -8.87 5.43 6.91
N PHE A 128 -7.97 4.60 6.38
CA PHE A 128 -6.55 4.62 6.71
C PHE A 128 -5.88 5.95 6.32
N TRP A 129 -6.17 6.50 5.14
CA TRP A 129 -5.69 7.82 4.74
C TRP A 129 -6.12 8.97 5.66
N GLY A 130 -7.22 8.80 6.39
CA GLY A 130 -7.63 9.73 7.45
C GLY A 130 -6.65 9.77 8.63
N CYS A 131 -6.02 8.64 8.94
CA CYS A 131 -5.02 8.52 10.01
C CYS A 131 -3.64 9.00 9.55
N LEU A 132 -3.27 8.76 8.29
CA LEU A 132 -2.01 9.25 7.71
C LEU A 132 -1.82 10.76 7.90
N ARG A 133 -2.89 11.56 7.75
CA ARG A 133 -2.83 13.02 7.93
C ARG A 133 -2.40 13.49 9.32
N LYS A 134 -2.37 12.60 10.32
CA LYS A 134 -2.05 12.92 11.71
C LYS A 134 -0.65 12.45 12.13
N LYS A 135 0.08 11.76 11.25
CA LYS A 135 1.37 11.13 11.55
C LYS A 135 2.42 11.53 10.53
N LYS A 136 3.68 11.50 10.95
CA LYS A 136 4.84 11.99 10.16
C LYS A 136 5.68 10.86 9.56
N ASP A 137 5.53 9.64 10.06
CA ASP A 137 6.30 8.46 9.68
C ASP A 137 5.35 7.36 9.19
N LEU A 138 5.65 6.77 8.02
CA LEU A 138 4.83 5.75 7.38
C LEU A 138 4.96 4.38 8.07
N ASP A 139 6.16 4.02 8.50
CA ASP A 139 6.43 2.71 9.12
C ASP A 139 5.85 2.67 10.53
N GLU A 140 6.04 3.75 11.31
CA GLU A 140 5.39 3.91 12.62
C GLU A 140 3.87 3.82 12.45
N LEU A 141 3.32 4.51 11.44
CA LEU A 141 1.88 4.51 11.17
C LEU A 141 1.37 3.10 10.82
N ALA A 142 2.06 2.37 9.96
CA ALA A 142 1.68 1.02 9.58
C ALA A 142 1.72 0.08 10.80
N ALA A 143 2.75 0.18 11.64
CA ALA A 143 2.88 -0.63 12.86
C ALA A 143 1.79 -0.31 13.90
N MET A 144 1.54 0.98 14.16
CA MET A 144 0.44 1.41 15.04
C MET A 144 -0.91 0.97 14.48
N TRP A 145 -1.11 1.08 13.18
CA TRP A 145 -2.34 0.62 12.55
C TRP A 145 -2.50 -0.89 12.68
N ASN A 146 -1.48 -1.69 12.41
CA ASN A 146 -1.64 -3.13 12.47
C ASN A 146 -1.90 -3.65 13.89
N THR A 147 -1.52 -2.88 14.92
CA THR A 147 -1.70 -3.24 16.33
C THR A 147 -2.88 -2.57 17.03
N HIS A 148 -3.54 -1.57 16.41
CA HIS A 148 -4.66 -0.88 17.05
C HIS A 148 -5.88 -1.78 17.24
N THR A 149 -6.61 -1.55 18.32
CA THR A 149 -7.89 -2.22 18.55
C THR A 149 -8.97 -1.55 17.71
N ILE A 150 -9.58 -2.30 16.79
CA ILE A 150 -10.76 -1.84 16.05
C ILE A 150 -11.94 -1.83 17.03
N SER A 151 -12.45 -0.64 17.38
CA SER A 151 -13.62 -0.53 18.24
C SER A 151 -14.85 -1.10 17.52
N SER A 152 -15.42 -2.15 18.10
CA SER A 152 -16.64 -2.77 17.61
C SER A 152 -17.85 -1.97 18.10
N SER A 153 -18.68 -1.44 17.20
CA SER A 153 -20.04 -1.05 17.61
C SER A 153 -21.01 -2.24 17.60
N VAL A 154 -20.64 -3.43 17.09
CA VAL A 154 -21.58 -4.57 16.92
C VAL A 154 -20.98 -5.99 17.12
N ASN A 155 -19.65 -6.22 17.08
CA ASN A 155 -19.08 -7.58 17.15
C ASN A 155 -18.47 -7.93 18.51
N ARG A 156 -18.85 -9.10 19.03
CA ARG A 156 -18.73 -9.59 20.42
C ARG A 156 -17.33 -9.99 20.91
N LEU A 157 -16.27 -9.81 20.13
CA LEU A 157 -14.90 -10.09 20.59
C LEU A 157 -14.31 -8.81 21.19
N ARG A 158 -14.41 -8.69 22.52
CA ARG A 158 -14.04 -7.48 23.27
C ARG A 158 -12.52 -7.27 23.38
N GLU A 159 -11.73 -8.28 23.10
CA GLU A 159 -10.26 -8.26 23.19
C GLU A 159 -9.70 -9.12 22.05
N GLY A 160 -9.31 -8.51 20.93
CA GLY A 160 -8.73 -9.28 19.82
C GLY A 160 -8.89 -8.70 18.41
N ASN A 161 -9.75 -7.70 18.19
CA ASN A 161 -9.96 -7.08 16.86
C ASN A 161 -8.79 -6.19 16.40
N ARG A 162 -7.55 -6.65 16.56
CA ARG A 162 -6.35 -5.99 16.04
C ARG A 162 -6.11 -6.48 14.62
N PRO A 163 -5.82 -5.60 13.63
CA PRO A 163 -5.63 -6.04 12.26
C PRO A 163 -4.62 -7.18 12.10
N LEU A 164 -3.48 -7.10 12.79
CA LEU A 164 -2.46 -8.15 12.76
C LEU A 164 -2.99 -9.49 13.30
N MET A 165 -3.77 -9.47 14.38
CA MET A 165 -4.36 -10.70 14.93
C MET A 165 -5.42 -11.28 14.00
N MET A 166 -6.31 -10.44 13.46
CA MET A 166 -7.35 -10.84 12.51
C MET A 166 -6.75 -11.42 11.22
N TYR A 167 -5.57 -10.95 10.83
CA TYR A 167 -4.86 -11.42 9.65
C TYR A 167 -4.08 -12.72 9.91
N THR A 168 -3.37 -12.79 11.04
CA THR A 168 -2.45 -13.90 11.35
C THR A 168 -3.16 -15.12 11.93
N LEU A 169 -4.25 -14.92 12.68
CA LEU A 169 -5.01 -15.96 13.36
C LEU A 169 -6.52 -15.84 13.03
N PRO A 170 -6.91 -15.99 11.74
CA PRO A 170 -8.30 -15.85 11.32
C PRO A 170 -9.25 -16.86 11.96
N GLU A 171 -8.74 -18.00 12.43
CA GLU A 171 -9.50 -19.07 13.06
C GLU A 171 -10.18 -18.59 14.36
N LEU A 172 -9.55 -17.64 15.07
CA LEU A 172 -10.12 -16.99 16.26
C LEU A 172 -11.38 -16.16 15.95
N PHE A 173 -11.59 -15.83 14.67
CA PHE A 173 -12.73 -15.07 14.17
C PHE A 173 -13.71 -15.92 13.37
N GLY A 174 -13.54 -17.25 13.37
CA GLY A 174 -14.42 -18.18 12.65
C GLY A 174 -14.28 -18.11 11.13
N CYS A 175 -13.09 -17.76 10.64
CA CYS A 175 -12.79 -17.70 9.21
C CYS A 175 -11.43 -18.31 8.92
N GLU A 176 -11.13 -18.50 7.64
CA GLU A 176 -9.88 -19.08 7.16
C GLU A 176 -9.15 -18.11 6.24
N ASN A 177 -7.82 -18.25 6.17
CA ASN A 177 -7.03 -17.53 5.19
C ASN A 177 -7.43 -17.92 3.76
N GLN A 178 -7.72 -16.93 2.91
CA GLN A 178 -8.18 -17.12 1.53
C GLN A 178 -7.04 -16.99 0.50
N LEU A 179 -5.79 -16.85 0.94
CA LEU A 179 -4.61 -16.70 0.10
C LEU A 179 -4.50 -17.86 -0.88
N CYS A 180 -4.23 -17.51 -2.13
CA CYS A 180 -4.08 -18.46 -3.22
C CYS A 180 -2.59 -18.67 -3.48
N PRO A 181 -2.05 -19.88 -3.25
CA PRO A 181 -0.65 -20.17 -3.53
C PRO A 181 -0.34 -19.94 -5.00
N VAL A 182 0.89 -19.47 -5.28
CA VAL A 182 1.39 -19.21 -6.64
C VAL A 182 2.76 -19.84 -6.83
N ASN A 183 3.11 -20.14 -8.07
CA ASN A 183 4.43 -20.66 -8.39
C ASN A 183 5.47 -19.52 -8.34
N THR A 184 6.58 -19.75 -7.63
CA THR A 184 7.68 -18.79 -7.53
C THR A 184 8.25 -18.37 -8.89
N HIS A 185 8.30 -19.29 -9.86
CA HIS A 185 8.76 -18.96 -11.21
C HIS A 185 7.84 -17.93 -11.90
N GLU A 186 6.53 -18.06 -11.74
CA GLU A 186 5.56 -17.12 -12.30
C GLU A 186 5.66 -15.74 -11.63
N VAL A 187 5.95 -15.72 -10.32
CA VAL A 187 6.20 -14.46 -9.59
C VAL A 187 7.45 -13.76 -10.12
N ASN A 188 8.51 -14.50 -10.44
CA ASN A 188 9.73 -13.93 -11.01
C ASN A 188 9.50 -13.36 -12.41
N LEU A 189 8.75 -14.07 -13.27
CA LEU A 189 8.34 -13.54 -14.58
C LEU A 189 7.56 -12.24 -14.45
N CYS A 190 6.65 -12.14 -13.47
CA CYS A 190 5.94 -10.89 -13.22
C CYS A 190 6.89 -9.78 -12.72
N GLU A 191 7.87 -10.11 -11.88
CA GLU A 191 8.83 -9.11 -11.38
C GLU A 191 9.67 -8.50 -12.50
N GLU A 192 10.08 -9.27 -13.50
CA GLU A 192 10.83 -8.78 -14.67
C GLU A 192 10.07 -7.68 -15.43
N GLU A 193 8.73 -7.68 -15.35
CA GLU A 193 7.87 -6.66 -15.97
C GLU A 193 7.58 -5.44 -15.07
N THR A 194 8.17 -5.39 -13.87
CA THR A 194 8.00 -4.28 -12.91
C THR A 194 9.15 -3.26 -12.99
N THR A 195 8.92 -2.07 -12.43
CA THR A 195 9.96 -1.06 -12.24
C THR A 195 10.28 -1.06 -10.76
N PRO A 196 11.47 -1.56 -10.35
CA PRO A 196 11.89 -1.52 -8.96
C PRO A 196 11.85 -0.09 -8.43
N LYS A 197 11.43 0.06 -7.18
CA LYS A 197 11.57 1.34 -6.48
C LYS A 197 13.06 1.67 -6.41
N PRO A 198 13.50 2.83 -6.93
CA PRO A 198 14.90 3.21 -6.84
C PRO A 198 15.29 3.39 -5.37
N GLU A 199 16.52 3.01 -5.02
CA GLU A 199 17.05 3.13 -3.67
C GLU A 199 17.15 4.60 -3.23
N HIS A 200 17.37 5.50 -4.20
CA HIS A 200 17.49 6.93 -3.98
C HIS A 200 16.50 7.72 -4.84
N PRO A 201 16.07 8.91 -4.38
CA PRO A 201 15.06 9.71 -5.06
C PRO A 201 15.58 10.45 -6.31
N CYS A 202 16.90 10.49 -6.50
CA CYS A 202 17.59 11.17 -7.60
C CYS A 202 18.33 10.17 -8.50
N ASP A 203 18.79 10.64 -9.66
CA ASP A 203 19.68 9.85 -10.52
C ASP A 203 21.06 9.63 -9.86
N ASP A 204 21.82 8.68 -10.41
CA ASP A 204 23.12 8.28 -9.86
C ASP A 204 24.15 9.40 -9.88
N THR A 205 24.08 10.34 -10.84
CA THR A 205 25.05 11.45 -10.93
C THR A 205 24.79 12.46 -9.81
N VAL A 206 23.53 12.85 -9.61
CA VAL A 206 23.15 13.74 -8.51
C VAL A 206 23.40 13.06 -7.16
N LYS A 207 23.21 11.74 -7.06
CA LYS A 207 23.53 10.97 -5.88
C LYS A 207 25.03 11.04 -5.54
N GLU A 208 25.90 10.77 -6.51
CA GLU A 208 27.36 10.83 -6.34
C GLU A 208 27.79 12.24 -5.91
N LEU A 209 27.31 13.28 -6.59
CA LEU A 209 27.59 14.66 -6.23
C LEU A 209 27.14 15.01 -4.80
N CYS A 210 25.96 14.54 -4.37
CA CYS A 210 25.52 14.71 -3.00
C CYS A 210 26.49 14.06 -2.00
N PHE A 211 26.98 12.85 -2.30
CA PHE A 211 27.93 12.16 -1.42
C PHE A 211 29.27 12.86 -1.34
N ASP A 212 29.78 13.36 -2.47
CA ASP A 212 31.04 14.11 -2.50
C ASP A 212 30.94 15.38 -1.65
N ILE A 213 29.83 16.14 -1.80
CA ILE A 213 29.59 17.33 -0.97
C ILE A 213 29.47 16.97 0.51
N MET A 214 28.78 15.88 0.85
CA MET A 214 28.68 15.42 2.25
C MET A 214 30.03 15.03 2.83
N GLU A 215 30.92 14.41 2.05
CA GLU A 215 32.28 14.08 2.48
C GLU A 215 33.11 15.35 2.75
N GLU A 216 32.97 16.38 1.91
CA GLU A 216 33.64 17.66 2.07
C GLU A 216 33.12 18.46 3.28
N THR A 217 31.80 18.49 3.51
CA THR A 217 31.19 19.24 4.62
C THR A 217 31.23 18.47 5.94
N GLY A 218 31.49 17.16 5.91
CA GLY A 218 31.43 16.27 7.07
C GLY A 218 29.99 15.96 7.51
N ASP A 219 29.02 16.13 6.62
CA ASP A 219 27.62 15.84 6.89
C ASP A 219 27.36 14.32 6.92
N VAL A 220 26.44 13.89 7.79
CA VAL A 220 26.07 12.48 7.94
C VAL A 220 24.67 12.22 7.40
N MET A 221 24.43 10.97 6.98
CA MET A 221 23.09 10.56 6.58
C MET A 221 22.10 10.75 7.73
N PRO A 222 20.95 11.38 7.46
CA PRO A 222 19.98 11.77 8.47
C PRO A 222 19.24 10.54 9.01
N ASP A 223 18.99 10.51 10.31
CA ASP A 223 18.21 9.47 10.98
C ASP A 223 16.74 9.87 11.19
N ASN A 224 16.39 11.13 10.94
CA ASN A 224 15.05 11.66 11.10
C ASN A 224 14.67 12.67 10.01
N ALA A 225 13.37 12.94 9.88
CA ALA A 225 12.85 13.83 8.84
C ALA A 225 13.32 15.29 8.97
N PHE A 226 13.65 15.76 10.18
CA PHE A 226 14.14 17.13 10.38
C PHE A 226 15.57 17.26 9.87
N SER A 227 16.48 16.39 10.33
CA SER A 227 17.86 16.36 9.81
C SER A 227 17.89 16.10 8.30
N ALA A 228 16.97 15.27 7.78
CA ALA A 228 16.88 15.01 6.34
C ALA A 228 16.50 16.26 5.55
N LYS A 229 15.59 17.08 6.08
CA LYS A 229 15.23 18.37 5.47
C LYS A 229 16.42 19.33 5.50
N GLU A 230 17.12 19.44 6.63
CA GLU A 230 18.26 20.36 6.74
C GLU A 230 19.40 19.95 5.81
N LEU A 231 19.73 18.66 5.74
CA LEU A 231 20.70 18.13 4.79
C LEU A 231 20.28 18.40 3.34
N TYR A 232 19.01 18.15 3.00
CA TYR A 232 18.50 18.43 1.64
C TYR A 232 18.65 19.92 1.27
N LEU A 233 18.34 20.84 2.18
CA LEU A 233 18.49 22.27 1.92
C LEU A 233 19.95 22.65 1.74
N SER A 234 20.84 22.15 2.62
CA SER A 234 22.29 22.33 2.54
C SER A 234 22.84 21.85 1.19
N LEU A 235 22.56 20.60 0.81
CA LEU A 235 23.01 20.02 -0.46
C LEU A 235 22.45 20.74 -1.68
N ARG A 236 21.16 21.09 -1.65
CA ARG A 236 20.54 21.82 -2.76
C ARG A 236 21.21 23.18 -2.96
N ASP A 237 21.45 23.91 -1.88
CA ASP A 237 22.04 25.24 -1.95
C ASP A 237 23.51 25.14 -2.43
N ALA A 238 24.28 24.16 -1.94
CA ALA A 238 25.64 23.88 -2.41
C ALA A 238 25.71 23.50 -3.90
N ILE A 239 24.80 22.65 -4.38
CA ILE A 239 24.74 22.26 -5.80
C ILE A 239 24.37 23.45 -6.68
N LEU A 240 23.42 24.29 -6.25
CA LEU A 240 23.02 25.48 -6.99
C LEU A 240 24.12 26.55 -7.04
N GLU A 241 25.01 26.62 -6.06
CA GLU A 241 26.18 27.50 -6.09
C GLU A 241 27.27 27.03 -7.08
N GLN A 242 27.28 25.75 -7.44
CA GLN A 242 28.24 25.15 -8.38
C GLN A 242 27.76 25.13 -9.85
N LEU A 243 26.50 25.51 -10.12
CA LEU A 243 25.87 25.58 -11.45
C LEU A 243 25.85 27.02 -12.02
#